data_AF-A0A428NAM8-F1
#
_entry.id   AF-A0A428NAM8-F1
#
_cell.length_a   1.000
_cell.length_b   1.000
_cell.length_c   1.000
_cell.angle_alpha   90.00
_cell.angle_beta   90.00
_cell.angle_gamma   90.00
#
_symmetry.space_group_name_H-M   'P 1'
#
loop_
_entity.id
_entity.type
_entity.pdbx_description
1 polymer ?
#
loop_
_entity_poly.entity_id
_entity_poly.type
_entity_poly.pdbx_seq_one_letter_code
_entity_poly.pdbx_strand_id
1 'polypeptide(L)'
;DRTIESFEKFFTMIGKELAEKIEFVCSDMWKPYLKLIAKHCTHALNILDRFHVVAKMNLALDDVRAAEARRMVQDGYEPVLKKSRWCLLKRPENLTDNQRVKLRDVLRYNLASVRAYLLKEAFQDFWDYDSPTWAGKFLDQWTSQVMRSRIEPMKKFARTIRMHRELLLNYFRARKAFSSGVIEGLNNKAKVTMRKAYGFRTFGMIEIALYHALGKLPEPKLAHDFY
;
A
#
# COMPACT_ATOMS: atom_id res chain seq x y z
N ASP A 1 14.53 -10.00 11.37
CA ASP A 1 14.56 -9.19 10.13
C ASP A 1 13.65 -9.74 9.05
N ARG A 2 13.24 -8.89 8.09
CA ARG A 2 12.53 -9.33 6.88
C ARG A 2 13.52 -10.01 5.93
N THR A 3 13.86 -11.26 6.21
CA THR A 3 14.73 -12.09 5.37
C THR A 3 13.93 -13.21 4.69
N ILE A 4 14.46 -13.71 3.58
CA ILE A 4 13.95 -14.92 2.91
C ILE A 4 13.86 -16.06 3.92
N GLU A 5 14.92 -16.26 4.72
CA GLU A 5 14.99 -17.31 5.75
C GLU A 5 13.87 -17.22 6.78
N SER A 6 13.53 -16.02 7.24
CA SER A 6 12.44 -15.84 8.22
C SER A 6 11.08 -16.23 7.64
N PHE A 7 10.87 -15.99 6.34
CA PHE A 7 9.64 -16.39 5.67
C PHE A 7 9.64 -17.88 5.28
N GLU A 8 10.81 -18.47 5.01
CA GLU A 8 10.94 -19.92 4.83
C GLU A 8 10.54 -20.66 6.11
N LYS A 9 10.98 -20.16 7.28
CA LYS A 9 10.60 -20.73 8.60
C LYS A 9 9.09 -20.76 8.81
N PHE A 10 8.34 -19.80 8.25
CA PHE A 10 6.88 -19.81 8.31
C PHE A 10 6.29 -21.00 7.53
N PHE A 11 6.77 -21.26 6.32
CA PHE A 11 6.33 -22.42 5.54
C PHE A 11 6.75 -23.76 6.18
N THR A 12 7.92 -23.79 6.83
CA THR A 12 8.31 -24.95 7.64
C THR A 12 7.37 -25.17 8.82
N MET A 13 6.95 -24.10 9.50
CA MET A 13 6.06 -24.17 10.67
C MET A 13 4.67 -24.68 10.30
N ILE A 14 4.05 -24.13 9.24
CA ILE A 14 2.70 -24.56 8.84
C ILE A 14 2.68 -25.92 8.14
N GLY A 15 3.83 -26.34 7.60
CA GLY A 15 3.98 -27.59 6.87
C GLY A 15 3.39 -27.53 5.45
N LYS A 16 3.82 -28.49 4.63
CA LYS A 16 3.44 -28.58 3.21
C LYS A 16 1.93 -28.78 3.03
N GLU A 17 1.33 -29.63 3.85
CA GLU A 17 -0.10 -29.95 3.74
C GLU A 17 -1.00 -28.72 3.91
N LEU A 18 -0.69 -27.84 4.88
CA LEU A 18 -1.45 -26.61 5.06
C LEU A 18 -1.15 -25.60 3.96
N ALA A 19 0.12 -25.48 3.55
CA ALA A 19 0.53 -24.56 2.50
C ALA A 19 -0.16 -24.85 1.14
N GLU A 20 -0.37 -26.13 0.81
CA GLU A 20 -1.08 -26.56 -0.41
C GLU A 20 -2.58 -26.28 -0.37
N LYS A 21 -3.18 -26.21 0.83
CA LYS A 21 -4.60 -25.88 1.03
C LYS A 21 -4.88 -24.37 0.95
N ILE A 22 -3.84 -23.52 0.84
CA ILE A 22 -4.02 -22.08 0.71
C ILE A 22 -4.57 -21.76 -0.69
N GLU A 23 -5.75 -21.17 -0.75
CA GLU A 23 -6.40 -20.79 -2.02
C GLU A 23 -6.09 -19.35 -2.44
N PHE A 24 -5.87 -18.45 -1.48
CA PHE A 24 -5.64 -17.02 -1.74
C PHE A 24 -4.51 -16.50 -0.85
N VAL A 25 -3.61 -15.73 -1.44
CA VAL A 25 -2.56 -15.02 -0.70
C VAL A 25 -2.61 -13.55 -1.07
N CYS A 26 -2.69 -12.66 -0.08
CA CYS A 26 -2.55 -11.23 -0.29
C CYS A 26 -1.15 -10.79 0.16
N SER A 27 -0.31 -10.32 -0.77
CA SER A 27 1.08 -9.97 -0.45
C SER A 27 1.48 -8.59 -0.98
N ASP A 28 2.59 -8.06 -0.47
CA ASP A 28 3.25 -6.90 -1.07
C ASP A 28 4.02 -7.30 -2.35
N MET A 29 4.65 -6.32 -3.00
CA MET A 29 5.46 -6.52 -4.23
C MET A 29 6.91 -6.97 -3.95
N TRP A 30 7.25 -7.34 -2.72
CA TRP A 30 8.60 -7.74 -2.36
C TRP A 30 8.94 -9.07 -3.04
N LYS A 31 9.98 -9.05 -3.88
CA LYS A 31 10.37 -10.20 -4.71
C LYS A 31 10.53 -11.50 -3.91
N PRO A 32 11.13 -11.51 -2.70
CA PRO A 32 11.15 -12.67 -1.82
C PRO A 32 9.78 -13.28 -1.52
N TYR A 33 8.77 -12.47 -1.17
CA TYR A 33 7.42 -13.02 -0.93
C TYR A 33 6.87 -13.66 -2.19
N LEU A 34 6.95 -12.98 -3.33
CA LEU A 34 6.42 -13.52 -4.58
C LEU A 34 7.08 -14.85 -4.96
N LYS A 35 8.39 -14.99 -4.74
CA LYS A 35 9.13 -16.25 -4.99
C LYS A 35 8.70 -17.36 -4.05
N LEU A 36 8.59 -17.07 -2.75
CA LEU A 36 8.28 -18.09 -1.74
C LEU A 36 6.82 -18.53 -1.78
N ILE A 37 5.90 -17.60 -2.05
CA ILE A 37 4.48 -17.92 -2.29
C ILE A 37 4.36 -18.80 -3.53
N ALA A 38 5.04 -18.47 -4.63
CA ALA A 38 5.02 -19.31 -5.83
C ALA A 38 5.63 -20.71 -5.61
N LYS A 39 6.58 -20.84 -4.68
CA LYS A 39 7.22 -22.12 -4.33
C LYS A 39 6.33 -23.00 -3.45
N HIS A 40 5.69 -22.43 -2.44
CA HIS A 40 5.00 -23.20 -1.38
C HIS A 40 3.48 -23.21 -1.51
N CYS A 41 2.89 -22.21 -2.16
CA CYS A 41 1.44 -22.07 -2.36
C CYS A 41 1.11 -22.18 -3.85
N THR A 42 1.42 -23.31 -4.46
CA THR A 42 1.33 -23.54 -5.92
C THR A 42 -0.08 -23.38 -6.50
N HIS A 43 -1.11 -23.63 -5.69
CA HIS A 43 -2.52 -23.52 -6.09
C HIS A 43 -3.14 -22.17 -5.70
N ALA A 44 -2.43 -21.35 -4.91
CA ALA A 44 -2.98 -20.12 -4.40
C ALA A 44 -2.99 -19.01 -5.46
N LEU A 45 -4.09 -18.28 -5.51
CA LEU A 45 -4.16 -17.03 -6.25
C LEU A 45 -3.47 -15.92 -5.44
N ASN A 46 -2.29 -15.51 -5.89
CA ASN A 46 -1.56 -14.41 -5.27
C ASN A 46 -2.08 -13.05 -5.74
N ILE A 47 -2.63 -12.26 -4.83
CA ILE A 47 -3.24 -10.96 -5.03
C ILE A 47 -2.29 -9.90 -4.44
N LEU A 48 -1.97 -8.88 -5.24
CA LEU A 48 -1.21 -7.76 -4.70
C LEU A 48 -2.03 -6.86 -3.81
N ASP A 49 -1.43 -6.47 -2.69
CA ASP A 49 -2.03 -5.54 -1.77
C ASP A 49 -2.24 -4.15 -2.38
N ARG A 50 -3.51 -3.71 -2.39
CA ARG A 50 -3.93 -2.39 -2.87
C ARG A 50 -3.27 -1.25 -2.10
N PHE A 51 -3.09 -1.38 -0.78
CA PHE A 51 -2.48 -0.30 0.01
C PHE A 51 -1.05 -0.02 -0.46
N HIS A 52 -0.24 -1.06 -0.65
CA HIS A 52 1.12 -0.89 -1.18
C HIS A 52 1.17 -0.28 -2.58
N VAL A 53 0.20 -0.57 -3.45
CA VAL A 53 0.06 0.09 -4.76
C VAL A 53 -0.23 1.58 -4.60
N VAL A 54 -1.23 1.94 -3.80
CA VAL A 54 -1.60 3.34 -3.54
C VAL A 54 -0.47 4.11 -2.86
N ALA A 55 0.24 3.49 -1.91
CA ALA A 55 1.38 4.10 -1.24
C ALA A 55 2.52 4.41 -2.23
N LYS A 56 2.83 3.48 -3.15
CA LYS A 56 3.84 3.72 -4.20
C LYS A 56 3.42 4.82 -5.17
N MET A 57 2.13 4.90 -5.53
CA MET A 57 1.60 6.01 -6.35
C MET A 57 1.79 7.35 -5.64
N ASN A 58 1.40 7.42 -4.36
CA ASN A 58 1.52 8.63 -3.55
C ASN A 58 2.98 9.06 -3.40
N LEU A 59 3.91 8.11 -3.23
CA LEU A 59 5.33 8.40 -3.21
C LEU A 59 5.81 9.00 -4.54
N ALA A 60 5.42 8.41 -5.67
CA ALA A 60 5.79 8.92 -6.99
C ALA A 60 5.26 10.36 -7.22
N LEU A 61 4.03 10.66 -6.79
CA LEU A 61 3.46 12.01 -6.86
C LEU A 61 4.20 12.99 -5.93
N ASP A 62 4.52 12.57 -4.70
CA ASP A 62 5.24 13.41 -3.75
C ASP A 62 6.66 13.72 -4.24
N ASP A 63 7.33 12.77 -4.89
CA ASP A 63 8.65 12.98 -5.52
C ASP A 63 8.59 14.05 -6.61
N VAL A 64 7.57 14.00 -7.49
CA VAL A 64 7.34 15.02 -8.53
C VAL A 64 7.14 16.39 -7.90
N ARG A 65 6.22 16.46 -6.92
CA ARG A 65 5.91 17.69 -6.20
C ARG A 65 7.11 18.28 -5.48
N ALA A 66 7.89 17.44 -4.80
CA ALA A 66 9.07 17.88 -4.07
C ALA A 66 10.16 18.40 -5.02
N ALA A 67 10.40 17.71 -6.13
CA ALA A 67 11.37 18.14 -7.13
C ALA A 67 10.97 19.45 -7.82
N GLU A 68 9.71 19.58 -8.21
CA GLU A 68 9.19 20.78 -8.86
C GLU A 68 9.17 21.97 -7.88
N ALA A 69 8.74 21.78 -6.64
CA ALA A 69 8.75 22.83 -5.63
C ALA A 69 10.16 23.36 -5.34
N ARG A 70 11.18 22.49 -5.29
CA ARG A 70 12.58 22.90 -5.12
C ARG A 70 13.07 23.73 -6.31
N ARG A 71 12.73 23.30 -7.54
CA ARG A 71 13.11 24.01 -8.76
C ARG A 71 12.48 25.40 -8.82
N MET A 72 11.18 25.52 -8.51
CA MET A 72 10.50 26.82 -8.49
C MET A 72 11.18 27.83 -7.56
N VAL A 73 11.61 27.37 -6.37
CA VAL A 73 12.34 28.23 -5.42
C VAL A 73 13.71 28.63 -5.97
N GLN A 74 14.44 27.70 -6.60
CA GLN A 74 15.74 27.97 -7.21
C GLN A 74 15.64 28.99 -8.36
N ASP A 75 14.58 28.90 -9.15
CA ASP A 75 14.34 29.77 -10.31
C ASP A 75 13.69 31.11 -9.92
N GLY A 76 13.44 31.36 -8.62
CA GLY A 76 12.86 32.62 -8.12
C GLY A 76 11.36 32.78 -8.31
N TYR A 77 10.63 31.70 -8.67
CA TYR A 77 9.18 31.74 -8.81
C TYR A 77 8.46 31.69 -7.45
N GLU A 78 7.22 32.18 -7.42
CA GLU A 78 6.35 32.04 -6.26
C GLU A 78 6.17 30.55 -5.89
N PRO A 79 6.32 30.15 -4.62
CA PRO A 79 6.29 28.74 -4.21
C PRO A 79 4.84 28.21 -4.10
N VAL A 80 4.11 28.18 -5.21
CA VAL A 80 2.69 27.76 -5.29
C VAL A 80 2.46 26.37 -4.68
N LEU A 81 3.43 25.47 -4.81
CA LEU A 81 3.39 24.10 -4.27
C LEU A 81 3.67 24.01 -2.75
N LYS A 82 3.99 25.11 -2.07
CA LYS A 82 4.17 25.13 -0.61
C LYS A 82 2.86 24.72 0.09
N LYS A 83 2.97 23.86 1.11
CA LYS A 83 1.83 23.29 1.84
C LYS A 83 0.80 22.54 0.97
N SER A 84 1.13 22.17 -0.27
CA SER A 84 0.21 21.45 -1.18
C SER A 84 0.22 19.93 -1.04
N ARG A 85 1.19 19.36 -0.31
CA ARG A 85 1.42 17.89 -0.24
C ARG A 85 0.14 17.10 0.01
N TRP A 86 -0.54 17.37 1.12
CA TRP A 86 -1.75 16.62 1.47
C TRP A 86 -2.95 16.95 0.58
N CYS A 87 -2.93 18.10 -0.10
CA CYS A 87 -3.96 18.46 -1.08
C CYS A 87 -3.89 17.54 -2.31
N LEU A 88 -2.68 17.12 -2.71
CA LEU A 88 -2.45 16.25 -3.87
C LEU A 88 -2.55 14.75 -3.50
N LEU A 89 -2.12 14.37 -2.29
CA LEU A 89 -2.03 12.96 -1.89
C LEU A 89 -3.35 12.36 -1.39
N LYS A 90 -4.18 13.13 -0.68
CA LYS A 90 -5.46 12.64 -0.18
C LYS A 90 -6.45 12.40 -1.32
N ARG A 91 -7.53 11.67 -1.01
CA ARG A 91 -8.69 11.61 -1.89
C ARG A 91 -9.55 12.89 -1.75
N PRO A 92 -10.20 13.37 -2.81
CA PRO A 92 -11.00 14.60 -2.79
C PRO A 92 -12.05 14.66 -1.67
N GLU A 93 -12.68 13.52 -1.37
CA GLU A 93 -13.68 13.35 -0.31
C GLU A 93 -13.10 13.50 1.10
N ASN A 94 -11.78 13.32 1.27
CA ASN A 94 -11.07 13.38 2.56
C ASN A 94 -10.30 14.70 2.77
N LEU A 95 -10.50 15.67 1.88
CA LEU A 95 -9.89 16.99 1.99
C LEU A 95 -10.67 17.86 2.98
N THR A 96 -9.94 18.55 3.86
CA THR A 96 -10.50 19.68 4.63
C THR A 96 -10.84 20.84 3.69
N ASP A 97 -11.73 21.76 4.08
CA ASP A 97 -12.11 22.90 3.23
C ASP A 97 -10.91 23.73 2.76
N ASN A 98 -9.98 24.03 3.65
CA ASN A 98 -8.74 24.74 3.32
C ASN A 98 -7.88 23.98 2.28
N GLN A 99 -7.83 22.65 2.37
CA GLN A 99 -7.12 21.82 1.40
C GLN A 99 -7.81 21.80 0.05
N ARG A 100 -9.15 21.82 0.02
CA ARG A 100 -9.94 21.87 -1.22
C ARG A 100 -9.74 23.20 -1.96
N VAL A 101 -9.76 24.33 -1.25
CA VAL A 101 -9.46 25.65 -1.83
C VAL A 101 -8.05 25.67 -2.41
N LYS A 102 -7.05 25.24 -1.62
CA LYS A 102 -5.66 25.19 -2.08
C LYS A 102 -5.47 24.28 -3.29
N LEU A 103 -6.12 23.11 -3.33
CA LEU A 103 -6.07 22.21 -4.47
C LEU A 103 -6.62 22.90 -5.72
N ARG A 104 -7.78 23.53 -5.64
CA ARG A 104 -8.39 24.28 -6.75
C ARG A 104 -7.44 25.34 -7.30
N ASP A 105 -6.73 26.06 -6.43
CA ASP A 105 -5.77 27.07 -6.87
C ASP A 105 -4.57 26.44 -7.58
N VAL A 106 -4.00 25.37 -7.02
CA VAL A 106 -2.86 24.64 -7.62
C VAL A 106 -3.22 24.05 -8.99
N LEU A 107 -4.45 23.55 -9.16
CA LEU A 107 -4.92 22.96 -10.43
C LEU A 107 -5.03 23.97 -11.58
N ARG A 108 -4.98 25.28 -11.31
CA ARG A 108 -4.97 26.32 -12.37
C ARG A 108 -3.64 26.42 -13.09
N TYR A 109 -2.58 25.82 -12.56
CA TYR A 109 -1.23 25.93 -13.12
C TYR A 109 -0.88 24.71 -13.99
N ASN A 110 -0.12 24.93 -15.05
CA ASN A 110 0.42 23.86 -15.90
C ASN A 110 1.69 23.23 -15.30
N LEU A 111 1.56 22.67 -14.09
CA LEU A 111 2.66 22.06 -13.35
C LEU A 111 2.73 20.54 -13.61
N ALA A 112 3.94 19.98 -13.57
CA ALA A 112 4.14 18.53 -13.61
C ALA A 112 3.44 17.84 -12.42
N SER A 113 3.38 18.49 -11.26
CA SER A 113 2.64 18.02 -10.07
C SER A 113 1.14 17.91 -10.34
N VAL A 114 0.56 18.87 -11.07
CA VAL A 114 -0.86 18.85 -11.44
C VAL A 114 -1.13 17.70 -12.40
N ARG A 115 -0.30 17.54 -13.42
CA ARG A 115 -0.41 16.41 -14.36
C ARG A 115 -0.25 15.05 -13.68
N ALA A 116 0.70 14.93 -12.74
CA ALA A 116 0.89 13.72 -11.95
C ALA A 116 -0.31 13.44 -11.02
N TYR A 117 -0.89 14.47 -10.41
CA TYR A 117 -2.13 14.36 -9.64
C TYR A 117 -3.27 13.84 -10.49
N LEU A 118 -3.51 14.41 -11.68
CA LEU A 118 -4.56 13.94 -12.58
C LEU A 118 -4.37 12.47 -13.00
N LEU A 119 -3.13 12.03 -13.23
CA LEU A 119 -2.81 10.63 -13.50
C LEU A 119 -3.11 9.72 -12.30
N LYS A 120 -2.84 10.16 -11.07
CA LYS A 120 -3.20 9.45 -9.83
C LYS A 120 -4.72 9.33 -9.68
N GLU A 121 -5.46 10.41 -9.92
CA GLU A 121 -6.92 10.41 -9.80
C GLU A 121 -7.53 9.48 -10.85
N ALA A 122 -7.10 9.58 -12.12
CA ALA A 122 -7.54 8.66 -13.16
C ALA A 122 -7.23 7.19 -12.82
N PHE A 123 -6.10 6.91 -12.15
CA PHE A 123 -5.78 5.55 -11.72
C PHE A 123 -6.74 4.99 -10.66
N GLN A 124 -7.51 5.83 -9.94
CA GLN A 124 -8.48 5.33 -8.96
C GLN A 124 -9.58 4.50 -9.62
N ASP A 125 -9.99 4.88 -10.84
CA ASP A 125 -11.02 4.18 -11.63
C ASP A 125 -10.67 2.70 -11.85
N PHE A 126 -9.38 2.34 -11.80
CA PHE A 126 -8.92 0.96 -11.87
C PHE A 126 -9.65 0.05 -10.87
N TRP A 127 -9.87 0.53 -9.65
CA TRP A 127 -10.45 -0.27 -8.57
C TRP A 127 -11.95 -0.48 -8.71
N ASP A 128 -12.61 0.31 -9.57
CA ASP A 128 -14.06 0.29 -9.74
C ASP A 128 -14.50 -0.76 -10.78
N TYR A 129 -13.62 -1.20 -11.67
CA TYR A 129 -13.89 -2.28 -12.62
C TYR A 129 -14.20 -3.61 -11.94
N ASP A 130 -15.18 -4.39 -12.42
CA ASP A 130 -15.44 -5.76 -11.91
C ASP A 130 -14.78 -6.84 -12.76
N SER A 131 -14.66 -6.61 -14.06
CA SER A 131 -14.10 -7.59 -14.99
C SER A 131 -12.56 -7.48 -15.05
N PRO A 132 -11.81 -8.59 -14.85
CA PRO A 132 -10.36 -8.60 -15.03
C PRO A 132 -9.93 -8.15 -16.43
N THR A 133 -10.73 -8.43 -17.45
CA THR A 133 -10.44 -8.07 -18.85
C THR A 133 -10.51 -6.56 -19.05
N TRP A 134 -11.56 -5.90 -18.56
CA TRP A 134 -11.71 -4.45 -18.66
C TRP A 134 -10.69 -3.72 -17.77
N ALA A 135 -10.44 -4.21 -16.56
CA ALA A 135 -9.38 -3.69 -15.69
C ALA A 135 -7.99 -3.81 -16.35
N GLY A 136 -7.72 -4.92 -17.04
CA GLY A 136 -6.48 -5.12 -17.81
C GLY A 136 -6.32 -4.11 -18.96
N LYS A 137 -7.38 -3.90 -19.76
CA LYS A 137 -7.38 -2.88 -20.82
C LYS A 137 -7.13 -1.48 -20.26
N PHE A 138 -7.79 -1.14 -19.15
CA PHE A 138 -7.57 0.12 -18.45
C PHE A 138 -6.09 0.28 -18.04
N LEU A 139 -5.48 -0.73 -17.40
CA LEU A 139 -4.07 -0.68 -17.01
C LEU A 139 -3.14 -0.46 -18.21
N ASP A 140 -3.38 -1.15 -19.31
CA ASP A 140 -2.55 -1.07 -20.50
C ASP A 140 -2.64 0.33 -21.14
N GLN A 141 -3.84 0.90 -21.20
CA GLN A 141 -4.08 2.27 -21.67
C GLN A 141 -3.47 3.32 -20.72
N TRP A 142 -3.78 3.24 -19.43
CA TRP A 142 -3.32 4.20 -18.42
C TRP A 142 -1.78 4.20 -18.34
N THR A 143 -1.15 3.02 -18.30
CA THR A 143 0.32 2.96 -18.27
C THR A 143 0.93 3.53 -19.55
N SER A 144 0.28 3.37 -20.71
CA SER A 144 0.74 3.96 -21.97
C SER A 144 0.66 5.49 -21.96
N GLN A 145 -0.41 6.05 -21.40
CA GLN A 145 -0.53 7.50 -21.17
C GLN A 145 0.57 8.01 -20.24
N VAL A 146 0.82 7.33 -19.12
CA VAL A 146 1.85 7.71 -18.15
C VAL A 146 3.25 7.65 -18.76
N MET A 147 3.53 6.65 -19.59
CA MET A 147 4.82 6.54 -20.28
C MET A 147 5.10 7.72 -21.22
N ARG A 148 4.06 8.34 -21.79
CA ARG A 148 4.14 9.53 -22.65
C ARG A 148 4.14 10.85 -21.87
N SER A 149 3.94 10.83 -20.54
CA SER A 149 3.83 12.04 -19.71
C SER A 149 5.14 12.83 -19.55
N ARG A 150 6.30 12.23 -19.81
CA ARG A 150 7.62 12.80 -19.48
C ARG A 150 7.82 13.08 -17.97
N ILE A 151 7.06 12.41 -17.09
CA ILE A 151 7.17 12.52 -15.63
C ILE A 151 7.84 11.24 -15.09
N GLU A 152 9.15 11.29 -14.84
CA GLU A 152 9.93 10.07 -14.59
C GLU A 152 9.52 9.29 -13.32
N PRO A 153 9.18 9.90 -12.17
CA PRO A 153 8.66 9.16 -11.02
C PRO A 153 7.37 8.39 -11.35
N MET A 154 6.46 8.98 -12.11
CA MET A 154 5.22 8.32 -12.55
C MET A 154 5.52 7.18 -13.54
N LYS A 155 6.49 7.37 -14.45
CA LYS A 155 6.95 6.30 -15.35
C LYS A 155 7.55 5.12 -14.60
N LYS A 156 8.34 5.36 -13.55
CA LYS A 156 8.87 4.30 -12.67
C LYS A 156 7.73 3.50 -12.05
N PHE A 157 6.71 4.18 -11.50
CA PHE A 157 5.52 3.51 -10.98
C PHE A 157 4.80 2.68 -12.07
N ALA A 158 4.56 3.25 -13.25
CA ALA A 158 3.90 2.53 -14.35
C ALA A 158 4.67 1.27 -14.80
N ARG A 159 6.01 1.30 -14.83
CA ARG A 159 6.84 0.11 -15.10
C ARG A 159 6.65 -0.97 -14.04
N THR A 160 6.58 -0.59 -12.76
CA THR A 160 6.30 -1.53 -11.67
C THR A 160 4.91 -2.16 -11.82
N ILE A 161 3.88 -1.37 -12.14
CA ILE A 161 2.53 -1.86 -12.37
C ILE A 161 2.48 -2.84 -13.55
N ARG A 162 3.15 -2.52 -14.66
CA ARG A 162 3.26 -3.45 -15.81
C ARG A 162 3.92 -4.76 -15.44
N MET A 163 5.00 -4.73 -14.66
CA MET A 163 5.71 -5.93 -14.20
C MET A 163 4.82 -6.84 -13.36
N HIS A 164 3.91 -6.26 -12.57
CA HIS A 164 3.02 -7.01 -11.69
C HIS A 164 1.56 -7.08 -12.18
N ARG A 165 1.33 -6.84 -13.48
CA ARG A 165 -0.01 -6.76 -14.08
C ARG A 165 -0.88 -7.95 -13.69
N GLU A 166 -0.39 -9.17 -13.85
CA GLU A 166 -1.19 -10.37 -13.56
C GLU A 166 -1.59 -10.48 -12.08
N LEU A 167 -0.70 -10.12 -11.15
CA LEU A 167 -1.01 -10.14 -9.72
C LEU A 167 -1.99 -9.05 -9.31
N LEU A 168 -2.02 -7.92 -10.03
CA LEU A 168 -3.06 -6.90 -9.85
C LEU A 168 -4.40 -7.39 -10.38
N LEU A 169 -4.41 -8.09 -11.53
CA LEU A 169 -5.64 -8.63 -12.11
C LEU A 169 -6.25 -9.76 -11.27
N ASN A 170 -5.43 -10.47 -10.48
CA ASN A 170 -5.89 -11.45 -9.51
C ASN A 170 -6.87 -10.87 -8.48
N TYR A 171 -6.78 -9.57 -8.15
CA TYR A 171 -7.74 -8.90 -7.28
C TYR A 171 -9.18 -9.00 -7.83
N PHE A 172 -9.37 -8.80 -9.14
CA PHE A 172 -10.68 -8.91 -9.78
C PHE A 172 -11.09 -10.37 -10.01
N ARG A 173 -10.13 -11.27 -10.30
CA ARG A 173 -10.39 -12.71 -10.39
C ARG A 173 -10.92 -13.27 -9.06
N ALA A 174 -10.44 -12.73 -7.95
CA ALA A 174 -10.93 -13.03 -6.60
C ALA A 174 -12.17 -12.20 -6.19
N ARG A 175 -12.87 -11.59 -7.16
CA ARG A 175 -14.10 -10.81 -6.93
C ARG A 175 -13.94 -9.69 -5.89
N LYS A 176 -12.74 -9.08 -5.80
CA LYS A 176 -12.41 -8.00 -4.87
C LYS A 176 -12.56 -8.38 -3.38
N ALA A 177 -12.68 -9.67 -3.06
CA ALA A 177 -13.01 -10.14 -1.71
C ALA A 177 -11.85 -9.98 -0.71
N PHE A 178 -10.60 -10.06 -1.18
CA PHE A 178 -9.43 -10.05 -0.32
C PHE A 178 -8.73 -8.70 -0.35
N SER A 179 -8.54 -8.10 0.83
CA SER A 179 -7.74 -6.89 1.01
C SER A 179 -6.93 -6.96 2.31
N SER A 180 -5.77 -6.31 2.34
CA SER A 180 -4.95 -6.24 3.57
C SER A 180 -5.48 -5.27 4.62
N GLY A 181 -6.67 -4.66 4.44
CA GLY A 181 -7.20 -3.67 5.37
C GLY A 181 -7.40 -4.21 6.80
N VAL A 182 -7.91 -5.45 6.91
CA VAL A 182 -8.04 -6.15 8.20
C VAL A 182 -6.68 -6.34 8.87
N ILE A 183 -5.66 -6.71 8.08
CA ILE A 183 -4.29 -6.90 8.55
C ILE A 183 -3.66 -5.57 9.00
N GLU A 184 -4.00 -4.45 8.35
CA GLU A 184 -3.55 -3.12 8.78
C GLU A 184 -4.13 -2.75 10.16
N GLY A 185 -5.41 -3.03 10.40
CA GLY A 185 -6.03 -2.88 11.71
C GLY A 185 -5.30 -3.68 12.79
N LEU A 186 -4.98 -4.94 12.48
CA LEU A 186 -4.22 -5.83 13.37
C LEU A 186 -2.80 -5.29 13.64
N ASN A 187 -2.08 -4.86 12.60
CA ASN A 187 -0.76 -4.26 12.70
C ASN A 187 -0.76 -2.98 13.52
N ASN A 188 -1.79 -2.14 13.36
CA ASN A 188 -1.94 -0.93 14.16
C ASN A 188 -2.19 -1.26 15.62
N LYS A 189 -3.02 -2.27 15.92
CA LYS A 189 -3.25 -2.73 17.30
C LYS A 189 -1.97 -3.30 17.92
N ALA A 190 -1.21 -4.11 17.18
CA ALA A 190 0.11 -4.60 17.62
C ALA A 190 1.07 -3.44 17.97
N LYS A 191 1.17 -2.42 17.10
CA LYS A 191 1.98 -1.21 17.35
C LYS A 191 1.49 -0.41 18.55
N VAL A 192 0.18 -0.36 18.80
CA VAL A 192 -0.38 0.31 20.00
C VAL A 192 0.03 -0.45 21.26
N THR A 193 -0.10 -1.79 21.28
CA THR A 193 0.35 -2.61 22.41
C THR A 193 1.83 -2.38 22.72
N MET A 194 2.68 -2.36 21.69
CA MET A 194 4.11 -2.08 21.86
C MET A 194 4.39 -0.67 22.40
N ARG A 195 3.64 0.34 21.94
CA ARG A 195 3.78 1.72 22.44
C ARG A 195 3.32 1.87 23.89
N LYS A 196 2.24 1.21 24.28
CA LYS A 196 1.74 1.23 25.66
C LYS A 196 2.73 0.61 26.65
N ALA A 197 3.51 -0.37 26.21
CA ALA A 197 4.50 -1.04 27.05
C ALA A 197 5.81 -0.24 27.23
N TYR A 198 6.02 0.86 26.48
CA TYR A 198 7.27 1.63 26.47
C TYR A 198 8.54 0.79 26.20
N GLY A 199 8.38 -0.32 25.49
CA GLY A 199 9.45 -1.26 25.16
C GLY A 199 9.35 -2.57 25.93
N PHE A 200 9.92 -3.62 25.35
CA PHE A 200 9.98 -4.96 25.95
C PHE A 200 11.43 -5.41 26.04
N ARG A 201 11.80 -6.07 27.13
CA ARG A 201 13.17 -6.58 27.33
C ARG A 201 13.48 -7.82 26.49
N THR A 202 12.48 -8.63 26.16
CA THR A 202 12.64 -9.89 25.41
C THR A 202 11.55 -10.06 24.38
N PHE A 203 11.83 -10.85 23.34
CA PHE A 203 10.85 -11.19 22.30
C PHE A 203 9.67 -11.99 22.87
N GLY A 204 9.91 -12.89 23.83
CA GLY A 204 8.84 -13.67 24.46
C GLY A 204 7.77 -12.80 25.13
N MET A 205 8.15 -11.68 25.75
CA MET A 205 7.16 -10.77 26.34
C MET A 205 6.36 -9.99 25.29
N ILE A 206 6.98 -9.69 24.14
CA ILE A 206 6.26 -9.13 22.99
C ILE A 206 5.21 -10.14 22.52
N GLU A 207 5.61 -11.39 22.34
CA GLU A 207 4.73 -12.46 21.86
C GLU A 207 3.53 -12.69 22.81
N ILE A 208 3.78 -12.83 24.12
CA ILE A 208 2.72 -12.97 25.13
C ILE A 208 1.77 -11.77 25.11
N ALA A 209 2.31 -10.54 25.10
CA ALA A 209 1.49 -9.33 25.07
C ALA A 209 0.63 -9.25 23.80
N LEU A 210 1.16 -9.69 22.64
CA LEU A 210 0.38 -9.77 21.41
C LEU A 210 -0.68 -10.87 21.48
N TYR A 211 -0.42 -12.03 22.09
CA TYR A 211 -1.43 -13.07 22.28
C TYR A 211 -2.57 -12.63 23.20
N HIS A 212 -2.30 -11.90 24.28
CA HIS A 212 -3.38 -11.31 25.10
C HIS A 212 -4.17 -10.25 24.31
N ALA A 213 -3.47 -9.30 23.67
CA ALA A 213 -4.13 -8.18 23.00
C ALA A 213 -4.89 -8.57 21.71
N LEU A 214 -4.39 -9.56 20.97
CA LEU A 214 -4.88 -9.94 19.64
C LEU A 214 -5.48 -11.33 19.61
N GLY A 215 -4.90 -12.28 20.34
CA GLY A 215 -5.30 -13.69 20.36
C GLY A 215 -6.33 -14.06 21.42
N LYS A 216 -6.76 -13.10 22.27
CA LYS A 216 -7.65 -13.34 23.41
C LYS A 216 -7.15 -14.47 24.31
N LEU A 217 -5.83 -14.53 24.53
CA LEU A 217 -5.25 -15.52 25.43
C LEU A 217 -5.89 -15.36 26.83
N PRO A 218 -6.44 -16.44 27.40
CA PRO A 218 -7.12 -16.36 28.69
C PRO A 218 -6.14 -15.93 29.77
N GLU A 219 -6.59 -15.01 30.61
CA GLU A 219 -5.85 -14.57 31.78
C GLU A 219 -6.14 -15.50 32.97
N PRO A 220 -5.14 -15.79 33.81
CA PRO A 220 -5.38 -16.53 35.04
C PRO A 220 -6.36 -15.76 35.92
N LYS A 221 -7.19 -16.47 36.69
CA LYS A 221 -8.05 -15.84 37.71
C LYS A 221 -7.16 -15.17 38.76
N LEU A 222 -7.10 -13.84 38.75
CA LEU A 222 -6.43 -13.05 39.76
C LEU A 222 -7.37 -12.84 40.95
N ALA A 223 -6.82 -12.75 42.16
CA ALA A 223 -7.59 -12.44 43.36
C ALA A 223 -8.06 -10.97 43.40
N HIS A 224 -7.48 -10.11 42.57
CA HIS A 224 -7.72 -8.68 42.53
C HIS A 224 -7.83 -8.20 41.08
N ASP A 225 -8.88 -7.45 40.78
CA ASP A 225 -9.05 -6.72 39.53
C ASP A 225 -8.58 -5.28 39.73
N PHE A 226 -7.71 -4.79 38.85
CA PHE A 226 -7.29 -3.39 38.83
C PHE A 226 -8.09 -2.65 37.75
N TYR A 227 -8.90 -1.69 38.17
CA TYR A 227 -9.77 -0.86 37.33
C TYR A 227 -9.02 0.31 36.67
#